data_AF-A0A024WUU9-F1
#
_entry.id   AF-A0A024WUU9-F1
#
_cell.length_a   1.000
_cell.length_b   1.000
_cell.length_c   1.000
_cell.angle_alpha   90.00
_cell.angle_beta   90.00
_cell.angle_gamma   90.00
#
_symmetry.space_group_name_H-M   'P 1'
#
loop_
_entity.id
_entity.type
_entity.pdbx_description
1 polymer ?
#
loop_
_entity_poly.entity_id
_entity_poly.type
_entity_poly.pdbx_seq_one_letter_code
_entity_poly.pdbx_strand_id
1 'polypeptide(L)'
;MTGAVPIEILTFGYEKIIENLLKIYTLKGCTYKIRKRNGEIFITDNKNYIVDFFFTEPIQDLLETCTRIKMTTGVVDHGIFVNMTNVALISKHDGTVLTLNKKYE
;
A
#
# COMPACT_ATOMS: atom_id res chain seq x y z
N MET A 1 14.45 1.57 -7.63
CA MET A 1 13.55 1.22 -6.51
C MET A 1 12.14 1.29 -7.06
N THR A 2 11.35 0.25 -6.82
CA THR A 2 9.89 0.28 -6.97
C THR A 2 9.31 1.34 -6.02
N GLY A 3 8.11 1.83 -6.33
CA GLY A 3 7.38 2.72 -5.43
C GLY A 3 7.04 2.04 -4.10
N ALA A 4 6.73 2.83 -3.08
CA ALA A 4 6.24 2.32 -1.80
C ALA A 4 4.76 1.91 -1.88
N VAL A 5 4.39 0.85 -1.17
CA VAL A 5 3.00 0.54 -0.84
C VAL A 5 2.72 1.04 0.58
N PRO A 6 1.88 2.08 0.74
CA PRO A 6 1.53 2.60 2.05
C PRO A 6 0.49 1.70 2.73
N ILE A 7 0.70 1.43 4.02
CA ILE A 7 -0.30 0.80 4.90
C ILE A 7 -0.55 1.77 6.06
N GLU A 8 -1.80 2.23 6.20
CA GLU A 8 -2.23 3.11 7.29
C GLU A 8 -2.56 2.25 8.52
N ILE A 9 -1.98 2.59 9.66
CA ILE A 9 -2.08 1.82 10.92
C ILE A 9 -2.37 2.75 12.10
N LEU A 10 -3.07 2.22 13.11
CA LEU A 10 -3.27 2.92 14.37
C LEU A 10 -1.92 3.32 15.00
N THR A 11 -1.92 4.46 15.70
CA THR A 11 -0.74 4.93 16.44
C THR A 11 -0.46 4.09 17.68
N PHE A 12 -1.51 3.58 18.33
CA PHE A 12 -1.38 2.72 19.49
C PHE A 12 -0.79 1.36 19.11
N GLY A 13 0.35 1.00 19.71
CA GLY A 13 0.99 -0.30 19.49
C GLY A 13 1.50 -0.51 18.06
N TYR A 14 1.81 0.57 17.33
CA TYR A 14 2.21 0.50 15.91
C TYR A 14 3.37 -0.47 15.63
N GLU A 15 4.34 -0.60 16.55
CA GLU A 15 5.45 -1.55 16.44
C GLU A 15 4.93 -2.99 16.36
N LYS A 16 3.93 -3.33 17.18
CA LYS A 16 3.31 -4.65 17.17
C LYS A 16 2.49 -4.91 15.90
N ILE A 17 1.84 -3.88 15.38
CA ILE A 17 1.10 -3.97 14.11
C ILE A 17 2.09 -4.28 12.97
N ILE A 18 3.23 -3.59 12.92
CA ILE A 18 4.30 -3.84 11.94
C ILE A 18 4.86 -5.26 12.08
N GLU A 19 5.15 -5.72 13.30
CA GLU A 19 5.59 -7.11 13.54
C GLU A 19 4.57 -8.14 13.01
N ASN A 20 3.27 -7.87 13.18
CA ASN A 20 2.21 -8.76 12.69
C ASN A 20 2.10 -8.71 11.16
N LEU A 21 2.24 -7.53 10.54
CA LEU A 21 2.29 -7.40 9.07
C LEU A 21 3.44 -8.21 8.49
N LEU A 22 4.62 -8.21 9.11
CA LEU A 22 5.79 -8.98 8.66
C LEU A 22 5.61 -10.51 8.74
N LYS A 23 4.55 -11.01 9.39
CA LYS A 23 4.18 -12.44 9.37
C LYS A 23 3.46 -12.84 8.08
N ILE A 24 2.95 -11.88 7.31
CA ILE A 24 2.36 -12.13 6.00
C ILE A 24 3.51 -12.47 5.03
N TYR A 25 3.44 -13.62 4.36
CA TYR A 25 4.56 -14.16 3.58
C TYR A 25 5.06 -13.21 2.47
N THR A 26 4.17 -12.44 1.85
CA THR A 26 4.53 -11.46 0.81
C THR A 26 5.21 -10.21 1.35
N LEU A 27 4.98 -9.87 2.62
CA LEU A 27 5.65 -8.76 3.31
C LEU A 27 6.95 -9.21 3.99
N LYS A 28 7.12 -10.52 4.16
CA LYS A 28 8.32 -11.13 4.76
C LYS A 28 9.54 -10.82 3.88
N GLY A 29 10.53 -10.14 4.46
CA GLY A 29 11.75 -9.74 3.75
C GLY A 29 11.63 -8.44 2.96
N CYS A 30 10.46 -7.82 2.91
CA CYS A 30 10.35 -6.46 2.38
C CYS A 30 11.08 -5.46 3.30
N THR A 31 11.68 -4.45 2.69
CA THR A 31 12.12 -3.28 3.46
C THR A 31 10.88 -2.44 3.79
N TYR A 32 10.79 -1.91 5.01
CA TYR A 32 9.73 -0.99 5.39
C TYR A 32 10.28 0.24 6.10
N LYS A 33 9.52 1.34 6.04
CA LYS A 33 9.84 2.60 6.76
C LYS A 33 8.56 3.21 7.29
N ILE A 34 8.58 3.70 8.54
CA ILE A 34 7.53 4.61 8.99
C ILE A 34 7.66 5.90 8.18
N ARG A 35 6.55 6.32 7.57
CA ARG A 35 6.52 7.52 6.74
C ARG A 35 6.88 8.74 7.57
N LYS A 36 7.81 9.53 7.07
CA LYS A 36 8.24 10.79 7.68
C LYS A 36 8.06 11.95 6.73
N ARG A 37 7.74 13.12 7.27
CA ARG A 37 7.73 14.40 6.55
C ARG A 37 8.53 15.39 7.39
N ASN A 38 9.53 16.02 6.78
CA ASN A 38 10.42 16.97 7.47
C ASN A 38 11.13 16.38 8.71
N GLY A 39 11.46 15.08 8.69
CA GLY A 39 12.15 14.39 9.78
C GLY A 39 11.23 13.82 10.88
N GLU A 40 9.98 14.25 10.92
CA GLU A 40 8.98 13.80 11.90
C GLU A 40 8.07 12.71 11.31
N ILE A 41 7.48 11.87 12.16
CA ILE A 41 6.51 10.87 11.74
C ILE A 41 5.31 11.59 11.11
N PHE A 42 4.96 11.19 9.89
CA PHE A 42 3.80 11.72 9.21
C PHE A 42 2.52 11.18 9.86
N ILE A 43 1.61 12.09 10.17
CA ILE A 43 0.29 11.78 10.74
C ILE A 43 -0.75 12.06 9.66
N THR A 44 -1.59 11.07 9.37
CA THR A 44 -2.68 11.22 8.40
C THR A 44 -3.76 12.18 8.92
N ASP A 45 -4.67 12.62 8.05
CA ASP A 45 -5.82 13.43 8.46
C ASP A 45 -6.67 12.70 9.53
N ASN A 46 -6.73 11.37 9.44
CA ASN A 46 -7.40 10.46 10.39
C ASN A 46 -6.57 10.15 11.65
N LYS A 47 -5.44 10.86 11.86
CA LYS A 47 -4.56 10.73 13.03
C LYS A 47 -3.88 9.36 13.18
N ASN A 48 -3.61 8.69 12.05
CA ASN A 48 -2.91 7.41 12.00
C ASN A 48 -1.47 7.58 11.52
N TYR A 49 -0.68 6.51 11.63
CA TYR A 49 0.64 6.41 11.00
C TYR A 49 0.55 5.68 9.66
N ILE A 50 1.56 5.88 8.82
CA ILE A 50 1.76 5.09 7.60
C ILE A 50 3.08 4.34 7.73
N VAL A 51 3.05 3.04 7.46
CA VAL A 51 4.24 2.24 7.18
C VAL A 51 4.32 1.97 5.68
N ASP A 52 5.40 2.43 5.07
CA ASP A 52 5.70 2.25 3.64
C ASP A 52 6.49 0.96 3.45
N PHE A 53 5.92 -0.01 2.73
CA PHE A 53 6.58 -1.24 2.33
C PHE A 53 7.14 -1.14 0.91
N PHE A 54 8.36 -1.66 0.73
CA PHE A 54 9.08 -1.65 -0.54
C PHE A 54 9.35 -3.09 -0.98
N PHE A 55 8.85 -3.43 -2.17
CA PHE A 55 8.92 -4.77 -2.74
C PHE A 55 9.95 -4.81 -3.86
N THR A 56 10.84 -5.79 -3.86
CA THR A 56 11.81 -5.97 -4.96
C THR A 56 11.19 -6.61 -6.19
N GLU A 57 10.16 -7.42 -5.98
CA GLU A 57 9.41 -8.15 -7.02
C GLU A 57 7.91 -7.82 -6.94
N PRO A 58 7.14 -8.04 -8.02
CA PRO A 58 5.68 -7.93 -7.97
C PRO A 58 5.07 -8.79 -6.85
N ILE A 59 4.03 -8.26 -6.22
CA ILE A 59 3.34 -8.93 -5.11
C ILE A 59 2.64 -10.19 -5.65
N GLN A 60 3.03 -11.35 -5.13
CA GLN A 60 2.36 -12.62 -5.40
C GLN A 60 1.00 -12.69 -4.68
N ASP A 61 0.01 -13.34 -5.29
CA ASP A 61 -1.36 -13.47 -4.78
C ASP A 61 -1.93 -12.16 -4.19
N LEU A 62 -1.93 -11.10 -5.02
CA LEU A 62 -2.23 -9.73 -4.62
C LEU A 62 -3.51 -9.61 -3.77
N LEU A 63 -4.59 -10.28 -4.18
CA LEU A 63 -5.88 -10.21 -3.49
C LEU A 63 -5.83 -10.81 -2.08
N GLU A 64 -5.14 -11.94 -1.93
CA GLU A 64 -4.93 -12.61 -0.63
C GLU A 64 -4.03 -11.75 0.27
N THR A 65 -2.97 -11.17 -0.30
CA THR A 65 -2.10 -10.23 0.41
C THR A 65 -2.88 -9.02 0.92
N CYS A 66 -3.70 -8.39 0.08
CA CYS A 66 -4.56 -7.26 0.48
C CYS A 66 -5.50 -7.66 1.61
N THR A 67 -6.16 -8.82 1.49
CA THR A 67 -7.08 -9.34 2.51
C THR A 67 -6.37 -9.53 3.84
N ARG A 68 -5.18 -10.15 3.85
CA ARG A 68 -4.39 -10.36 5.07
C ARG A 68 -3.91 -9.05 5.70
N ILE A 69 -3.49 -8.08 4.89
CA ILE A 69 -3.14 -6.74 5.38
C ILE A 69 -4.35 -6.13 6.07
N LYS A 70 -5.50 -6.07 5.38
CA LYS A 70 -6.73 -5.46 5.92
C LYS A 70 -7.23 -6.16 7.19
N MET A 71 -7.07 -7.48 7.28
CA MET A 71 -7.47 -8.27 8.45
C MET A 71 -6.49 -8.21 9.63
N THR A 72 -5.32 -7.58 9.47
CA THR A 72 -4.37 -7.44 10.57
C THR A 72 -4.87 -6.41 11.58
N THR A 73 -5.09 -6.82 12.83
CA THR A 73 -5.58 -5.92 13.90
C THR A 73 -4.71 -4.66 14.02
N GLY A 74 -5.36 -3.50 13.95
CA GLY A 74 -4.72 -2.20 14.00
C GLY A 74 -4.36 -1.61 12.64
N VAL A 75 -4.50 -2.36 11.55
CA VAL A 75 -4.49 -1.80 10.19
C VAL A 75 -5.81 -1.07 9.94
N VAL A 76 -5.70 0.16 9.44
CA VAL A 76 -6.83 1.00 9.04
C VAL A 76 -7.12 0.78 7.57
N ASP A 77 -6.11 0.93 6.70
CA ASP A 77 -6.24 0.66 5.27
C ASP A 77 -4.89 0.46 4.56
N HIS A 78 -4.92 0.17 3.26
CA HIS A 78 -3.73 0.02 2.43
C HIS A 78 -3.89 0.68 1.04
N GLY A 79 -2.77 1.12 0.45
CA GLY A 79 -2.73 1.81 -0.84
C GLY A 79 -2.89 0.93 -2.09
N ILE A 80 -3.40 -0.30 -1.96
CA ILE A 80 -3.62 -1.21 -3.08
C ILE A 80 -5.10 -1.17 -3.49
N PHE A 81 -5.37 -0.73 -4.72
CA PHE A 81 -6.71 -0.52 -5.27
C PHE A 81 -7.10 -1.63 -6.27
N VAL A 82 -7.30 -2.85 -5.76
CA VAL A 82 -7.67 -4.00 -6.60
C VAL A 82 -9.14 -3.94 -7.00
N ASN A 83 -9.45 -4.18 -8.26
CA ASN A 83 -10.82 -4.23 -8.81
C ASN A 83 -11.66 -2.94 -8.68
N MET A 84 -11.06 -1.80 -8.31
CA MET A 84 -11.77 -0.53 -8.11
C MET A 84 -11.85 0.35 -9.37
N THR A 85 -10.79 0.40 -10.18
CA THR A 85 -10.70 1.33 -11.32
C THR A 85 -11.49 0.82 -12.53
N ASN A 86 -12.44 1.62 -13.05
CA ASN A 86 -13.15 1.33 -14.30
C ASN A 86 -12.46 1.89 -15.55
N VAL A 87 -11.76 3.02 -15.44
CA VAL A 87 -11.08 3.69 -16.56
C VAL A 87 -9.73 4.24 -16.07
N ALA A 88 -8.67 4.01 -16.84
CA ALA A 88 -7.37 4.63 -16.65
C ALA A 88 -7.02 5.52 -17.86
N LEU A 89 -6.73 6.80 -17.59
CA LEU A 89 -6.32 7.78 -18.59
C LEU A 89 -4.79 7.98 -18.49
N ILE A 90 -4.06 7.68 -19.56
CA ILE A 90 -2.60 7.76 -19.61
C ILE A 90 -2.21 8.81 -20.64
N SER A 91 -1.66 9.92 -20.17
CA SER A 91 -1.11 10.99 -21.03
C SER A 91 0.20 10.54 -21.68
N LYS A 92 0.38 10.84 -22.97
CA LYS A 92 1.61 10.57 -23.74
C LYS A 92 2.36 11.86 -24.04
N HIS A 93 3.66 11.74 -24.33
CA HIS A 93 4.52 12.88 -24.66
C HIS A 93 4.08 13.67 -25.90
N ASP A 94 3.36 13.04 -26.83
CA ASP A 94 2.83 13.67 -28.05
C ASP A 94 1.53 14.47 -27.82
N GLY A 95 1.06 14.56 -26.57
CA GLY A 95 -0.16 15.26 -26.20
C GLY A 95 -1.44 14.43 -26.36
N THR A 96 -1.34 13.18 -26.81
CA THR A 96 -2.50 12.28 -26.88
C THR A 96 -2.77 11.58 -25.53
N VAL A 97 -4.01 11.13 -25.34
CA VAL A 97 -4.43 10.38 -24.14
C VAL A 97 -4.86 8.98 -24.54
N LEU A 98 -4.24 7.97 -23.93
CA LEU A 98 -4.67 6.58 -24.01
C LEU A 98 -5.72 6.31 -22.92
N THR A 99 -6.91 5.90 -23.33
CA THR A 99 -7.98 5.46 -22.43
C THR A 99 -8.00 3.95 -22.36
N LEU A 100 -7.73 3.39 -21.18
CA LEU A 100 -7.90 1.97 -20.89
C LEU A 100 -9.17 1.77 -20.08
N ASN A 101 -10.08 0.94 -20.58
CA ASN A 101 -11.31 0.57 -19.85
C ASN A 101 -11.12 -0.80 -19.17
N LYS A 102 -11.65 -0.95 -17.96
CA LYS A 102 -11.73 -2.24 -17.27
C LYS A 102 -12.49 -3.22 -18.17
N LYS A 103 -11.86 -4.35 -18.46
CA LYS A 103 -12.54 -5.45 -19.14
C LYS A 103 -13.44 -6.15 -18.12
N TYR A 104 -14.71 -6.31 -18.46
CA TYR A 104 -15.61 -7.19 -17.73
C TYR A 104 -15.48 -8.56 -18.40
N GLU A 105 -15.02 -9.55 -17.63
CA GLU A 105 -15.18 -10.97 -17.95
C GLU A 105 -16.46 -11.48 -17.28
#